data_AF-A0A1Y3GC77-F1
#
_entry.id   AF-A0A1Y3GC77-F1
#
_cell.length_a   1.000
_cell.length_b   1.000
_cell.length_c   1.000
_cell.angle_alpha   90.00
_cell.angle_beta   90.00
_cell.angle_gamma   90.00
#
_symmetry.space_group_name_H-M   'P 1'
#
loop_
_entity.id
_entity.type
_entity.pdbx_description
1 polymer ?
#
loop_
_entity_poly.entity_id
_entity_poly.type
_entity_poly.pdbx_seq_one_letter_code
_entity_poly.pdbx_strand_id
1 'polypeptide(L)'
;DHLRVTTPRGVFETDFIIAATGFAVDIGQRPELKSIAPSIRFWKDRFTPAPEDNPSGFLNPELEFSPDLGPAFEFQPKDGVVCPALEKIHCFCFPATLSHGKVSGDIPAISDGADRLAKGIVSSLFVEDRAIHYRNLEQFNTPELQGDEWQDVGF
;
A
#
# COMPACT_ATOMS: atom_id res chain seq x y z
N ASP A 1 -1.55 -8.13 -46.21
CA ASP A 1 -1.23 -6.96 -45.36
C ASP A 1 -0.25 -7.37 -44.28
N HIS A 2 0.97 -6.82 -44.31
CA HIS A 2 2.00 -7.05 -43.29
C HIS A 2 2.21 -5.78 -42.48
N LEU A 3 2.48 -5.93 -41.19
CA LEU A 3 2.93 -4.87 -40.30
C LEU A 3 4.42 -4.60 -40.55
N ARG A 4 4.79 -3.33 -40.60
CA ARG A 4 6.18 -2.89 -40.74
C ARG A 4 6.66 -2.26 -39.44
N VAL A 5 7.64 -2.89 -38.78
CA VAL A 5 8.18 -2.47 -37.49
C VAL A 5 9.56 -1.84 -37.66
N THR A 6 9.71 -0.59 -37.25
CA THR A 6 11.00 0.11 -37.23
C THR A 6 11.65 -0.02 -35.86
N THR A 7 12.88 -0.52 -35.81
CA THR A 7 13.70 -0.61 -34.60
C THR A 7 15.08 0.00 -34.86
N PRO A 8 15.90 0.25 -33.81
CA PRO A 8 17.30 0.66 -34.00
C PRO A 8 18.15 -0.32 -34.81
N ARG A 9 17.70 -1.58 -34.97
CA ARG A 9 18.38 -2.62 -35.75
C ARG A 9 17.90 -2.72 -37.20
N GLY A 10 16.95 -1.88 -37.60
CA GLY A 10 16.36 -1.87 -38.93
C GLY A 10 14.86 -2.10 -38.92
N VAL A 11 14.33 -2.37 -40.11
CA VAL A 11 12.91 -2.52 -40.40
C VAL A 11 12.59 -4.01 -40.59
N PHE A 12 11.53 -4.48 -39.94
CA PHE A 12 11.03 -5.85 -40.04
C PHE A 12 9.61 -5.86 -40.58
N GLU A 13 9.28 -6.80 -41.46
CA GLU A 13 7.90 -7.10 -41.88
C GLU A 13 7.41 -8.34 -41.15
N THR A 14 6.20 -8.27 -40.58
CA THR A 14 5.60 -9.35 -39.79
C THR A 14 4.08 -9.33 -39.95
N ASP A 15 3.42 -10.45 -39.70
CA ASP A 15 1.96 -10.52 -39.67
C ASP A 15 1.38 -10.04 -38.33
N PHE A 16 2.14 -10.23 -37.24
CA PHE A 16 1.70 -9.91 -35.87
C PHE A 16 2.81 -9.29 -35.03
N ILE A 17 2.41 -8.48 -34.04
CA ILE A 17 3.30 -7.91 -33.03
C ILE A 17 2.73 -8.25 -31.66
N ILE A 18 3.58 -8.78 -30.78
CA ILE A 18 3.26 -9.00 -29.36
C ILE A 18 4.13 -8.05 -28.53
N ALA A 19 3.51 -7.05 -27.92
CA ALA A 19 4.20 -6.11 -27.04
C ALA A 19 4.27 -6.68 -25.62
N ALA A 20 5.35 -7.41 -25.31
CA ALA A 20 5.64 -7.93 -23.97
C ALA A 20 6.49 -6.96 -23.14
N THR A 21 6.12 -5.67 -23.11
CA THR A 21 6.91 -4.58 -22.53
C THR A 21 6.65 -4.33 -21.03
N GLY A 22 5.98 -5.27 -20.36
CA GLY A 22 5.67 -5.16 -18.93
C GLY A 22 4.56 -4.14 -18.64
N PHE A 23 4.67 -3.48 -17.48
CA PHE A 23 3.66 -2.57 -16.93
C PHE A 23 4.31 -1.23 -16.52
N ALA A 24 3.51 -0.18 -16.49
CA ALA A 24 3.90 1.12 -15.94
C ALA A 24 3.15 1.40 -14.64
N VAL A 25 3.81 2.08 -13.71
CA VAL A 25 3.19 2.58 -12.47
C VAL A 25 2.64 3.98 -12.74
N ASP A 26 1.36 4.07 -13.11
CA ASP A 26 0.62 5.34 -13.19
C ASP A 26 -0.75 5.18 -12.50
N ILE A 27 -0.80 5.65 -11.26
CA ILE A 27 -2.02 5.58 -10.42
C ILE A 27 -3.12 6.47 -11.00
N GLY A 28 -2.78 7.57 -11.68
CA GLY A 28 -3.72 8.51 -12.26
C GLY A 28 -4.52 7.94 -13.44
N GLN A 29 -4.05 6.87 -14.07
CA GLN A 29 -4.80 6.16 -15.13
C GLN A 29 -5.99 5.37 -14.57
N ARG A 30 -6.04 5.10 -13.26
CA ARG A 30 -7.17 4.43 -12.62
C ARG A 30 -8.27 5.47 -12.36
N PRO A 31 -9.44 5.38 -13.01
CA PRO A 31 -10.50 6.38 -12.85
C PRO A 31 -10.89 6.65 -11.40
N GLU A 32 -10.88 5.61 -10.56
CA GLU A 32 -11.24 5.65 -9.15
C GLU A 32 -10.21 6.39 -8.29
N LEU A 33 -8.95 6.44 -8.73
CA LEU A 33 -7.84 7.08 -8.00
C LEU A 33 -7.45 8.43 -8.60
N LYS A 34 -8.02 8.80 -9.74
CA LYS A 34 -7.64 9.99 -10.50
C LYS A 34 -7.77 11.29 -9.68
N SER A 35 -8.79 11.40 -8.83
CA SER A 35 -9.03 12.59 -8.01
C SER A 35 -8.02 12.76 -6.88
N ILE A 36 -7.47 11.66 -6.36
CA ILE A 36 -6.52 11.66 -5.24
C ILE A 36 -5.06 11.53 -5.71
N ALA A 37 -4.81 11.05 -6.92
CA ALA A 37 -3.48 10.85 -7.48
C ALA A 37 -2.55 12.08 -7.37
N PRO A 38 -3.02 13.33 -7.56
CA PRO A 38 -2.17 14.51 -7.37
C PRO A 38 -1.66 14.69 -5.93
N SER A 39 -2.42 14.19 -4.95
CA SER A 39 -2.12 14.29 -3.52
C SER A 39 -1.16 13.20 -3.02
N ILE A 40 -1.06 12.07 -3.72
CA ILE A 40 -0.22 10.93 -3.33
C ILE A 40 1.26 11.30 -3.43
N ARG A 41 2.02 11.03 -2.37
CA ARG A 41 3.48 11.12 -2.35
C ARG A 41 4.11 9.91 -3.04
N PHE A 42 5.06 10.18 -3.91
CA PHE A 42 5.89 9.19 -4.59
C PHE A 42 7.35 9.28 -4.12
N TRP A 43 8.15 8.27 -4.41
CA TRP A 43 9.56 8.25 -3.99
C TRP A 43 10.37 9.42 -4.54
N LYS A 44 10.08 9.89 -5.77
CA LYS A 44 10.70 11.09 -6.32
C LYS A 44 10.44 12.37 -5.52
N ASP A 45 9.35 12.41 -4.73
CA ASP A 45 9.01 13.56 -3.89
C ASP A 45 9.84 13.57 -2.59
N ARG A 46 10.46 12.44 -2.22
CA ARG A 46 11.19 12.25 -0.95
C ARG A 46 12.68 12.03 -1.12
N PHE A 47 13.11 11.42 -2.23
CA PHE A 47 14.48 11.04 -2.47
C PHE A 47 14.95 11.51 -3.84
N THR A 48 16.08 12.22 -3.85
CA THR A 48 16.84 12.52 -5.06
C THR A 48 18.22 11.90 -4.87
N PRO A 49 18.65 10.96 -5.75
CA PRO A 49 19.97 10.35 -5.62
C PRO A 49 21.06 11.39 -5.79
N ALA A 50 22.11 11.29 -4.95
CA ALA A 50 23.28 12.13 -5.11
C ALA A 50 24.03 11.76 -6.40
N PRO A 51 24.75 12.70 -7.04
CA PRO A 51 25.48 12.41 -8.29
C PRO A 51 26.45 11.22 -8.19
N GLU A 52 27.05 11.02 -7.03
CA GLU A 52 27.94 9.88 -6.71
C GLU A 52 27.20 8.53 -6.69
N ASP A 53 25.93 8.52 -6.29
CA ASP A 53 25.09 7.32 -6.22
C ASP A 53 24.40 7.02 -7.56
N ASN A 54 24.29 8.02 -8.45
CA ASN A 54 23.77 7.86 -9.80
C ASN A 54 24.66 8.53 -10.88
N PRO A 55 25.86 7.98 -11.15
CA PRO A 55 26.79 8.55 -12.11
C PRO A 55 26.27 8.57 -13.55
N SER A 56 25.27 7.75 -13.87
CA SER A 56 24.62 7.72 -15.19
C SER A 56 23.68 8.90 -15.43
N GLY A 57 23.22 9.55 -14.35
CA GLY A 57 22.15 10.55 -14.38
C GLY A 57 20.77 10.01 -14.80
N PHE A 58 20.65 8.70 -15.09
CA PHE A 58 19.40 8.09 -15.50
C PHE A 58 18.53 7.79 -14.27
N LEU A 59 17.33 8.37 -14.23
CA LEU A 59 16.32 8.05 -13.21
C LEU A 59 15.36 7.01 -13.80
N ASN A 60 15.11 5.94 -13.05
CA ASN A 60 14.18 4.91 -13.47
C ASN A 60 12.74 5.36 -13.14
N PRO A 61 11.87 5.58 -14.15
CA PRO A 61 10.50 6.03 -13.92
C PRO A 61 9.71 5.10 -12.99
N GLU A 62 9.94 3.79 -13.06
CA GLU A 62 9.26 2.84 -12.17
C GLU A 62 9.54 3.13 -10.70
N LEU A 63 10.79 3.49 -10.37
CA LEU A 63 11.16 3.86 -9.00
C LEU A 63 10.61 5.24 -8.64
N GLU A 64 10.71 6.21 -9.56
CA GLU A 64 10.22 7.57 -9.33
C GLU A 64 8.72 7.62 -9.05
N PHE A 65 7.93 6.83 -9.78
CA PHE A 65 6.47 6.76 -9.68
C PHE A 65 5.98 5.64 -8.74
N SER A 66 6.88 4.92 -8.06
CA SER A 66 6.48 4.05 -6.95
C SER A 66 5.98 4.91 -5.78
N PRO A 67 4.79 4.62 -5.20
CA PRO A 67 4.27 5.39 -4.09
C PRO A 67 5.14 5.23 -2.83
N ASP A 68 5.32 6.31 -2.08
CA ASP A 68 5.93 6.26 -0.75
C ASP A 68 4.86 5.93 0.28
N LEU A 69 4.79 4.66 0.68
CA LEU A 69 3.70 4.11 1.49
C LEU A 69 4.00 4.12 2.99
N GLY A 70 2.93 4.19 3.77
CA GLY A 70 2.99 4.01 5.21
C GLY A 70 3.11 2.53 5.63
N PRO A 71 3.25 2.24 6.94
CA PRO A 71 3.54 0.90 7.44
C PRO A 71 2.51 -0.18 7.07
N ALA A 72 1.25 0.21 6.83
CA ALA A 72 0.16 -0.65 6.43
C ALA A 72 -0.17 -0.51 4.93
N PHE A 73 0.79 -0.10 4.09
CA PHE A 73 0.61 0.13 2.66
C PHE A 73 -0.34 1.29 2.31
N GLU A 74 -0.73 2.13 3.26
CA GLU A 74 -1.58 3.29 3.00
C GLU A 74 -0.84 4.39 2.23
N PHE A 75 -1.54 5.06 1.31
CA PHE A 75 -0.98 6.21 0.61
C PHE A 75 -0.69 7.36 1.58
N GLN A 76 0.41 8.06 1.34
CA GLN A 76 0.81 9.23 2.12
C GLN A 76 0.60 10.50 1.29
N PRO A 77 0.20 11.62 1.91
CA PRO A 77 0.13 12.89 1.20
C PRO A 77 1.53 13.44 0.91
N LYS A 78 1.66 14.19 -0.18
CA LYS A 78 2.83 15.06 -0.40
C LYS A 78 2.95 16.10 0.71
N ASP A 79 4.17 16.59 0.92
CA ASP A 79 4.44 17.64 1.90
C ASP A 79 3.56 18.88 1.65
N GLY A 80 2.87 19.35 2.68
CA GLY A 80 1.95 20.49 2.61
C GLY A 80 0.57 20.18 2.00
N VAL A 81 0.31 18.94 1.57
CA VAL A 81 -1.02 18.53 1.08
C VAL A 81 -1.84 17.92 2.20
N VAL A 82 -3.07 18.38 2.36
CA VAL A 82 -4.04 17.80 3.30
C VAL A 82 -5.04 16.94 2.52
N CYS A 83 -4.93 15.62 2.66
CA CYS A 83 -5.87 14.67 2.08
C CYS A 83 -6.09 13.47 3.02
N PRO A 84 -6.95 13.59 4.04
CA PRO A 84 -7.15 12.53 5.04
C PRO A 84 -7.60 11.21 4.44
N ALA A 85 -8.33 11.24 3.31
CA ALA A 85 -8.78 10.03 2.64
C ALA A 85 -7.65 9.06 2.23
N LEU A 86 -6.43 9.56 2.01
CA LEU A 86 -5.29 8.73 1.62
C LEU A 86 -4.91 7.69 2.69
N GLU A 87 -5.08 8.02 3.96
CA GLU A 87 -4.75 7.11 5.07
C GLU A 87 -5.64 5.86 5.10
N LYS A 88 -6.79 5.90 4.40
CA LYS A 88 -7.77 4.81 4.30
C LYS A 88 -7.65 4.03 2.99
N ILE A 89 -6.68 4.34 2.14
CA ILE A 89 -6.50 3.70 0.83
C ILE A 89 -5.13 3.02 0.78
N HIS A 90 -5.16 1.69 0.66
CA HIS A 90 -3.97 0.84 0.78
C HIS A 90 -3.53 0.28 -0.58
N CYS A 91 -2.28 0.53 -0.95
CA CYS A 91 -1.64 0.01 -2.15
C CYS A 91 -1.00 -1.35 -1.90
N PHE A 92 -1.80 -2.41 -1.86
CA PHE A 92 -1.30 -3.79 -1.74
C PHE A 92 -1.16 -4.46 -3.11
N CYS A 93 -0.23 -3.95 -3.92
CA CYS A 93 0.09 -4.46 -5.25
C CYS A 93 1.55 -4.14 -5.65
N PHE A 94 1.96 -4.48 -6.87
CA PHE A 94 3.35 -4.35 -7.36
C PHE A 94 4.04 -3.00 -7.06
N PRO A 95 3.41 -1.82 -7.26
CA PRO A 95 4.02 -0.52 -6.95
C PRO A 95 4.51 -0.35 -5.51
N ALA A 96 4.00 -1.14 -4.55
CA ALA A 96 4.44 -1.10 -3.16
C ALA A 96 5.87 -1.62 -2.93
N THR A 97 6.47 -2.27 -3.94
CA THR A 97 7.75 -2.97 -3.83
C THR A 97 8.87 -2.05 -3.32
N LEU A 98 8.91 -0.78 -3.72
CA LEU A 98 9.98 0.11 -3.30
C LEU A 98 9.90 0.46 -1.80
N SER A 99 8.69 0.60 -1.24
CA SER A 99 8.49 0.86 0.19
C SER A 99 8.57 -0.40 1.07
N HIS A 100 8.25 -1.57 0.51
CA HIS A 100 7.97 -2.76 1.32
C HIS A 100 8.69 -4.04 0.90
N GLY A 101 9.44 -4.02 -0.20
CA GLY A 101 9.97 -5.23 -0.83
C GLY A 101 8.89 -6.07 -1.51
N LYS A 102 9.26 -7.27 -1.96
CA LYS A 102 8.41 -8.16 -2.76
C LYS A 102 7.36 -8.92 -1.93
N VAL A 103 6.63 -8.22 -1.07
CA VAL A 103 5.61 -8.80 -0.16
C VAL A 103 4.17 -8.59 -0.64
N SER A 104 3.97 -7.91 -1.77
CA SER A 104 2.65 -7.59 -2.34
C SER A 104 2.38 -8.21 -3.72
N GLY A 105 3.29 -9.04 -4.24
CA GLY A 105 3.26 -9.51 -5.64
C GLY A 105 3.46 -11.00 -5.86
N ASP A 106 4.30 -11.68 -5.07
CA ASP A 106 4.67 -13.09 -5.30
C ASP A 106 4.03 -14.04 -4.27
N ILE A 107 3.61 -15.22 -4.74
CA ILE A 107 2.92 -16.27 -3.95
C ILE A 107 3.60 -16.61 -2.61
N PRO A 108 4.93 -16.67 -2.49
CA PRO A 108 5.55 -17.03 -1.21
C PRO A 108 5.36 -15.97 -0.12
N ALA A 109 5.31 -14.69 -0.48
CA ALA A 109 5.41 -13.57 0.47
C ALA A 109 4.09 -12.80 0.65
N ILE A 110 3.08 -13.08 -0.19
CA ILE A 110 1.79 -12.37 -0.14
C ILE A 110 1.07 -12.56 1.20
N SER A 111 1.21 -13.72 1.85
CA SER A 111 0.59 -13.98 3.15
C SER A 111 1.14 -13.07 4.24
N ASP A 112 2.46 -12.87 4.28
CA ASP A 112 3.11 -11.98 5.26
C ASP A 112 2.73 -10.52 5.04
N GLY A 113 2.69 -10.10 3.77
CA GLY A 113 2.22 -8.76 3.39
C GLY A 113 0.75 -8.54 3.77
N ALA A 114 -0.11 -9.53 3.54
CA ALA A 114 -1.53 -9.47 3.86
C ALA A 114 -1.79 -9.45 5.36
N ASP A 115 -1.05 -10.23 6.16
CA ASP A 115 -1.11 -10.18 7.62
C ASP A 115 -0.70 -8.80 8.15
N ARG A 116 0.37 -8.20 7.62
CA ARG A 116 0.78 -6.84 8.00
C ARG A 116 -0.28 -5.80 7.63
N LEU A 117 -0.84 -5.89 6.42
CA LEU A 117 -1.92 -5.02 5.97
C LEU A 117 -3.13 -5.11 6.91
N ALA A 118 -3.59 -6.33 7.19
CA ALA A 118 -4.75 -6.58 8.04
C ALA A 118 -4.54 -6.03 9.46
N LYS A 119 -3.38 -6.29 10.08
CA LYS A 119 -3.03 -5.76 11.40
C LYS A 119 -3.01 -4.24 11.41
N GLY A 120 -2.47 -3.62 10.36
CA GLY A 120 -2.44 -2.17 10.22
C GLY A 120 -3.84 -1.55 10.14
N ILE A 121 -4.72 -2.12 9.30
CA ILE A 121 -6.12 -1.67 9.17
C ILE A 121 -6.87 -1.83 10.49
N VAL A 122 -6.77 -3.00 11.14
CA VAL A 122 -7.45 -3.27 12.42
C VAL A 122 -6.97 -2.31 13.50
N SER A 123 -5.67 -2.04 13.58
CA SER A 123 -5.10 -1.08 14.53
C SER A 123 -5.64 0.33 14.30
N SER A 124 -5.70 0.77 13.04
CA SER A 124 -6.26 2.08 12.66
C SER A 124 -7.72 2.22 13.08
N LEU A 125 -8.56 1.23 12.75
CA LEU A 125 -9.98 1.23 13.13
C LEU A 125 -10.17 1.19 14.65
N PHE A 126 -9.37 0.39 15.36
CA PHE A 126 -9.43 0.32 16.83
C PHE A 126 -9.09 1.67 17.48
N VAL A 127 -8.12 2.41 16.93
CA VAL A 127 -7.76 3.75 17.41
C VAL A 127 -8.82 4.80 17.07
N GLU A 128 -9.47 4.69 15.89
CA GLU A 128 -10.62 5.51 15.50
C GLU A 128 -11.77 5.32 16.50
N ASP A 129 -12.05 4.08 16.89
CA ASP A 129 -13.14 3.69 17.80
C ASP A 129 -12.77 3.71 19.29
N ARG A 130 -11.60 4.26 19.67
CA ARG A 130 -11.09 4.24 21.05
C ARG A 130 -12.10 4.71 22.11
N ALA A 131 -12.92 5.71 21.78
CA ALA A 131 -13.93 6.26 22.69
C ALA A 131 -15.09 5.28 22.93
N ILE A 132 -15.45 4.49 21.92
CA ILE A 132 -16.47 3.43 22.02
C ILE A 132 -15.93 2.31 22.89
N HIS A 133 -14.71 1.85 22.61
CA HIS A 133 -14.06 0.79 23.39
C HIS A 133 -13.88 1.19 24.87
N TYR A 134 -13.46 2.43 25.13
CA TYR A 134 -13.32 2.94 26.49
C TYR A 134 -14.66 2.96 27.24
N ARG A 135 -15.72 3.47 26.60
CA ARG A 135 -17.06 3.47 27.20
C ARG A 135 -17.57 2.06 27.52
N ASN A 136 -17.34 1.11 26.62
CA ASN A 136 -17.72 -0.29 26.85
C ASN A 136 -16.99 -0.88 28.06
N LEU A 137 -15.72 -0.51 28.27
CA LEU A 137 -14.96 -0.92 29.43
C LEU A 137 -15.52 -0.31 30.73
N GLU A 138 -15.84 0.98 30.73
CA GLU A 138 -16.47 1.64 31.89
C GLU A 138 -17.85 1.06 32.24
N GLN A 139 -18.61 0.63 31.23
CA GLN A 139 -19.96 0.07 31.41
C GLN A 139 -19.97 -1.43 31.73
N PHE A 140 -18.82 -2.11 31.66
CA PHE A 140 -18.74 -3.53 31.89
C PHE A 140 -19.15 -3.87 33.32
N ASN A 141 -20.28 -4.58 33.49
CA ASN A 141 -20.80 -4.97 34.81
C ASN A 141 -21.05 -6.48 34.95
N THR A 142 -20.56 -7.29 34.01
CA THR A 142 -20.78 -8.75 34.04
C THR A 142 -20.21 -9.30 35.35
N PRO A 143 -21.03 -9.84 36.25
CA PRO A 143 -20.52 -10.33 37.53
C PRO A 143 -19.70 -11.61 37.27
N GLU A 144 -18.42 -11.60 37.69
CA GLU A 144 -17.57 -12.79 37.63
C GLU A 144 -17.88 -13.78 38.75
N LEU A 145 -18.42 -13.29 39.88
CA LEU A 145 -18.86 -14.06 41.03
C LEU A 145 -20.27 -13.64 41.42
N GLN A 146 -21.18 -14.60 41.52
CA GLN A 146 -22.58 -14.42 41.92
C GLN A 146 -22.77 -14.58 43.44
N GLY A 147 -21.78 -15.13 44.14
CA GLY A 147 -21.81 -15.39 45.57
C GLY A 147 -22.51 -16.69 45.96
N ASP A 148 -22.93 -17.50 44.99
CA ASP A 148 -23.50 -18.84 45.19
C ASP A 148 -22.47 -19.97 44.96
N GLU A 149 -21.26 -19.63 44.53
CA GLU A 149 -20.20 -20.58 44.21
C GLU A 149 -19.64 -21.30 45.44
N TRP A 150 -19.77 -20.69 46.62
CA TRP A 150 -19.31 -21.27 47.88
C TRP A 150 -20.47 -21.42 48.86
N GLN A 151 -20.83 -22.65 49.18
CA GLN A 151 -21.75 -22.97 50.26
C GLN A 151 -20.97 -23.58 51.42
N ASP A 152 -21.13 -22.99 52.61
CA ASP A 152 -20.53 -23.51 53.84
C ASP A 152 -21.14 -24.88 54.16
N VAL A 153 -20.31 -25.89 54.40
CA VAL A 153 -20.76 -27.27 54.62
C VAL A 153 -21.38 -27.49 55.99
N GLY A 154 -21.35 -26.49 56.88
CA GLY A 154 -21.97 -26.52 58.21
C GLY A 154 -21.27 -27.52 59.16
N PHE A 155 -20.85 -27.03 60.33
CA PHE A 155 -20.41 -27.88 61.44
C PHE A 155 -21.57 -28.18 62.39
#